data_AF-H6QIX8-F1
#
_entry.id   AF-H6QIX8-F1
#
_cell.length_a   1.000
_cell.length_b   1.000
_cell.length_c   1.000
_cell.angle_alpha   90.00
_cell.angle_beta   90.00
_cell.angle_gamma   90.00
#
_symmetry.space_group_name_H-M   'P 1'
#
loop_
_entity.id
_entity.type
_entity.pdbx_description
1 polymer ?
#
loop_
_entity_poly.entity_id
_entity_poly.type
_entity_poly.pdbx_seq_one_letter_code
_entity_poly.pdbx_strand_id
1 'polypeptide(L)' 'MFLNQCINSGGVPCKPHIKIPNEKTIKTFEDTDKQIGLTILNNTKEMFNKLGT' A
#
# COMPACT_ATOMS: atom_id res chain seq x y z
N MET A 1 3.30 -15.54 22.38
CA MET A 1 3.64 -15.83 20.97
C MET A 1 3.69 -14.57 20.10
N PHE A 2 2.64 -13.74 20.08
CA PHE A 2 2.60 -12.50 19.28
C PHE A 2 3.77 -11.54 19.54
N LEU A 3 4.03 -11.15 20.79
CA LEU A 3 5.12 -10.22 21.12
C LEU A 3 6.51 -10.75 20.70
N ASN A 4 6.77 -12.05 20.86
CA ASN A 4 8.02 -12.67 20.40
C ASN A 4 8.18 -12.54 18.88
N GLN A 5 7.11 -12.74 18.11
CA GLN A 5 7.17 -12.55 16.66
C GLN A 5 7.41 -11.09 16.30
N CYS A 6 6.82 -10.14 17.02
CA CYS A 6 7.08 -8.72 16.80
C CYS A 6 8.55 -8.35 17.02
N ILE A 7 9.11 -8.81 18.14
CA ILE A 7 10.50 -8.53 18.53
C ILE A 7 11.48 -9.17 17.54
N ASN A 8 11.24 -10.41 17.15
CA ASN A 8 12.18 -11.16 16.30
C ASN A 8 12.07 -10.83 14.80
N SER A 9 10.93 -10.32 14.33
CA SER A 9 10.75 -9.96 12.91
C SER A 9 10.94 -8.48 12.61
N GLY A 10 10.97 -7.62 13.64
CA GLY A 10 10.98 -6.17 13.47
C GLY A 10 9.64 -5.61 12.94
N GLY A 11 8.57 -6.40 12.95
CA GLY A 11 7.27 -6.01 12.42
C GLY A 11 6.09 -6.75 13.05
N VAL A 12 4.88 -6.25 12.83
CA VAL A 12 3.66 -6.91 13.34
C VAL A 12 3.37 -8.16 12.51
N PRO A 13 3.04 -9.31 13.13
CA PRO A 13 2.60 -10.50 12.42
C PRO A 13 1.49 -10.20 11.41
N CYS A 14 1.71 -10.58 10.15
CA CYS A 14 0.68 -10.45 9.13
C CYS A 14 -0.52 -11.33 9.51
N LYS A 15 -1.71 -10.73 9.67
CA LYS A 15 -2.95 -11.45 9.98
C LYS A 15 -3.84 -11.51 8.73
N PRO A 16 -3.66 -12.52 7.85
CA PRO A 16 -4.37 -12.60 6.57
C PRO A 16 -5.89 -12.79 6.67
N HIS A 17 -6.42 -13.14 7.85
CA HIS A 17 -7.84 -13.40 8.06
C HIS A 17 -8.64 -12.19 8.62
N ILE A 18 -7.98 -11.08 8.97
CA ILE A 18 -8.62 -9.82 9.44
C ILE A 18 -8.65 -8.77 8.30
N LYS A 19 -8.26 -9.19 7.10
CA LYS A 19 -7.48 -8.41 6.13
C LYS A 19 -8.33 -7.64 5.12
N ILE A 20 -9.49 -7.13 5.52
CA ILE A 20 -10.21 -6.17 4.66
C ILE A 20 -9.48 -4.83 4.81
N PRO A 21 -8.92 -4.26 3.72
CA PRO A 21 -8.37 -2.92 3.77
C PRO A 21 -9.43 -1.93 4.27
N ASN A 22 -9.02 -0.82 4.87
CA ASN A 22 -10.00 0.17 5.29
C ASN A 22 -10.74 0.76 4.07
N GLU A 23 -11.87 1.43 4.33
CA GLU A 23 -12.73 2.02 3.31
C GLU A 23 -11.98 2.89 2.29
N LYS A 24 -11.04 3.73 2.76
CA LYS A 24 -10.26 4.61 1.88
C LYS A 24 -9.41 3.78 0.91
N THR A 25 -8.76 2.73 1.40
CA THR A 25 -7.95 1.84 0.56
C THR A 25 -8.81 1.09 -0.47
N ILE A 26 -9.97 0.57 -0.06
CA ILE A 26 -10.90 -0.10 -0.99
C ILE A 26 -11.34 0.87 -2.09
N LYS A 27 -11.77 2.08 -1.71
CA LYS A 27 -12.17 3.11 -2.67
C LYS A 27 -11.04 3.46 -3.64
N THR A 28 -9.80 3.58 -3.17
CA THR A 28 -8.65 3.82 -4.04
C THR A 28 -8.45 2.69 -5.06
N PHE A 29 -8.65 1.42 -4.68
CA PHE A 29 -8.61 0.32 -5.64
C PHE A 29 -9.72 0.43 -6.69
N GLU A 30 -10.96 0.70 -6.28
CA GLU A 30 -12.10 0.87 -7.19
C GLU A 30 -11.92 2.04 -8.17
N ASP A 31 -11.38 3.17 -7.69
CA ASP A 31 -11.07 4.34 -8.50
C ASP A 31 -9.94 4.02 -9.49
N THR A 32 -8.89 3.32 -9.04
CA THR A 32 -7.75 2.93 -9.87
C THR A 32 -8.15 1.94 -10.98
N ASP A 33 -9.02 0.97 -10.70
CA ASP A 33 -9.56 0.03 -11.69
C ASP A 33 -10.32 0.76 -12.81
N LYS A 34 -10.94 1.90 -12.49
CA LYS A 34 -11.58 2.81 -13.45
C LYS A 34 -10.62 3.82 -14.07
N GLN A 35 -9.33 3.71 -13.79
CA GLN A 35 -8.27 4.64 -14.21
C GLN A 35 -8.46 6.08 -13.69
N ILE A 36 -9.19 6.25 -12.59
CA ILE A 36 -9.41 7.55 -11.94
C ILE A 36 -8.25 7.82 -10.98
N GLY A 37 -7.63 9.00 -11.08
CA GLY A 37 -6.49 9.38 -10.23
C GLY A 37 -5.19 8.62 -10.53
N LEU A 38 -5.17 7.80 -11.59
CA LEU A 38 -3.98 7.07 -12.02
C LEU A 38 -3.05 7.99 -12.82
N THR A 39 -1.76 7.99 -12.48
CA THR A 39 -0.73 8.70 -13.24
C THR A 39 0.23 7.69 -13.86
N ILE A 40 0.23 7.60 -15.19
CA ILE A 40 1.16 6.76 -15.95
C ILE A 40 2.44 7.54 -16.21
N LEU A 41 3.60 6.92 -15.99
CA LEU A 41 4.92 7.52 -16.17
C LEU A 41 5.83 6.55 -16.91
N ASN A 42 6.80 7.10 -17.65
CA ASN A 42 7.62 6.30 -18.56
C ASN A 42 8.90 5.78 -17.90
N ASN A 43 9.30 6.36 -16.78
CA ASN A 43 10.51 5.98 -16.06
C ASN A 43 10.46 6.39 -14.59
N THR A 44 11.37 5.81 -13.82
CA THR A 44 11.47 6.04 -12.37
C THR A 44 11.90 7.46 -12.01
N LYS A 45 12.68 8.14 -12.87
CA LYS A 45 13.11 9.53 -12.62
C LYS A 45 11.92 10.49 -12.64
N GLU A 46 11.03 10.34 -13.62
CA GLU A 46 9.78 11.09 -13.69
C GLU A 46 8.86 10.81 -12.49
N MET A 47 8.84 9.57 -12.00
CA MET A 47 8.09 9.18 -10.81
C MET A 47 8.57 9.94 -9.57
N PHE A 48 9.87 9.93 -9.29
CA PHE A 48 10.41 10.64 -8.13
C PHE A 48 10.20 12.16 -8.23
N ASN A 49 10.43 12.74 -9.40
CA ASN A 49 10.18 14.16 -9.63
C ASN A 49 8.72 14.57 -9.34
N LYS A 50 7.73 13.73 -9.70
CA LYS A 50 6.31 14.00 -9.41
C LYS A 50 5.93 13.77 -7.94
N LEU A 51 6.61 12.85 -7.25
CA LEU A 51 6.38 12.58 -5.83
C LEU A 51 6.99 13.63 -4.91
N GLY A 52 7.78 14.57 -5.45
CA GLY A 52 8.42 15.63 -4.67
C GLY A 52 9.63 15.15 -3.86
N THR A 53 10.26 14.07 -4.32
CA THR A 53 11.46 13.43 -3.76
C THR A 53 12.63 13.58 -4.72
#